data_AF-A0A9P0QAH5-F1
#
_entry.id   AF-A0A9P0QAH5-F1
#
_cell.length_a   1.000
_cell.length_b   1.000
_cell.length_c   1.000
_cell.angle_alpha   90.00
_cell.angle_beta   90.00
_cell.angle_gamma   90.00
#
_symmetry.space_group_name_H-M   'P 1'
#
loop_
_entity.id
_entity.type
_entity.pdbx_description
1 polymer ?
#
loop_
_entity_poly.entity_id
_entity_poly.type
_entity_poly.pdbx_seq_one_letter_code
_entity_poly.pdbx_strand_id
1 'polypeptide(L)'
;MSNNTIMFTRNAVICLMDGVLCLMFRLGDLRKRKLIGVSISAILIRTKRTREGERLDNYETPLELQCDDMGSDIFFLWPMTVVHKIDADSPFYNLSASQMLNENFEIVVTLEGSIESTGQGTNAKTSYLSCEILWGQKFVNLVSFNEKHQSYEADFKLFDKMEWVETPFCSAAEYEAQGNEENNTKTTEGNSITYTDSTKKEKEDTLQCNGVAEDTVAKHGNEFEEHELSKAHQESGDWEYGKQRIPVYQDVIYEEDECEDSDERADTPPFPVTWV
;
A
#
# COMPACT_ATOMS: atom_id res chain seq x y z
N MET A 1 -28.41 -1.12 -0.75
CA MET A 1 -27.04 -1.48 -1.18
C MET A 1 -26.07 -0.63 -0.39
N SER A 2 -25.15 -1.23 0.36
CA SER A 2 -24.09 -0.50 1.04
C SER A 2 -23.16 0.09 -0.01
N ASN A 3 -23.18 1.41 -0.20
CA ASN A 3 -22.18 2.09 -1.02
C ASN A 3 -20.81 1.87 -0.38
N ASN A 4 -20.03 0.95 -0.96
CA ASN A 4 -18.67 0.69 -0.53
C ASN A 4 -17.84 1.92 -0.91
N THR A 5 -17.38 2.64 0.10
CA THR A 5 -16.79 3.98 -0.05
C THR A 5 -15.31 4.00 0.31
N ILE A 6 -14.80 2.90 0.87
CA ILE A 6 -13.38 2.63 0.97
C ILE A 6 -12.98 1.86 -0.30
N MET A 7 -11.92 2.33 -0.95
CA MET A 7 -11.39 1.76 -2.17
C MET A 7 -10.03 1.13 -1.91
N PHE A 8 -9.75 0.07 -2.65
CA PHE A 8 -8.41 -0.49 -2.82
C PHE A 8 -8.04 -0.44 -4.29
N THR A 9 -6.74 -0.38 -4.59
CA THR A 9 -6.27 -0.54 -5.98
C THR A 9 -6.67 -1.89 -6.53
N ARG A 10 -6.93 -1.96 -7.85
CA ARG A 10 -7.26 -3.23 -8.51
C ARG A 10 -6.10 -4.21 -8.56
N ASN A 11 -4.88 -3.69 -8.61
CA ASN A 11 -3.65 -4.46 -8.64
C ASN A 11 -2.76 -4.03 -7.48
N ALA A 12 -2.00 -4.98 -6.96
CA ALA A 12 -0.83 -4.67 -6.15
C ALA A 12 0.40 -4.62 -7.06
N VAL A 13 1.47 -3.98 -6.61
CA VAL A 13 2.70 -3.83 -7.39
C VAL A 13 3.92 -4.23 -6.57
N ILE A 14 4.96 -4.70 -7.24
CA ILE A 14 6.27 -4.89 -6.63
C ILE A 14 7.28 -4.02 -7.35
N CYS A 15 8.01 -3.19 -6.62
CA CYS A 15 9.17 -2.49 -7.16
C CYS A 15 10.24 -2.28 -6.10
N LEU A 16 11.40 -1.80 -6.55
CA LEU A 16 12.46 -1.36 -5.65
C LEU A 16 12.11 0.02 -5.09
N MET A 17 12.19 0.18 -3.77
CA MET A 17 12.02 1.44 -3.05
C MET A 17 13.11 1.56 -2.00
N ASP A 18 13.92 2.62 -2.07
CA ASP A 18 15.07 2.85 -1.19
C ASP A 18 16.01 1.64 -1.05
N GLY A 19 16.21 0.91 -2.16
CA GLY A 19 17.08 -0.25 -2.22
C GLY A 19 16.48 -1.55 -1.67
N VAL A 20 15.19 -1.56 -1.31
CA VAL A 20 14.48 -2.76 -0.82
C VAL A 20 13.33 -3.09 -1.77
N LEU A 21 13.11 -4.38 -2.06
CA LEU A 21 11.93 -4.80 -2.81
C LEU A 21 10.69 -4.67 -1.93
N CYS A 22 9.65 -4.04 -2.47
CA CYS A 22 8.43 -3.72 -1.72
C CYS A 22 7.20 -4.15 -2.49
N LEU A 23 6.30 -4.90 -1.84
CA LEU A 23 4.94 -5.13 -2.29
C LEU A 23 4.06 -3.97 -1.82
N MET A 24 3.30 -3.38 -2.73
CA MET A 24 2.51 -2.18 -2.44
C MET A 24 1.10 -2.26 -3.01
N PHE A 25 0.16 -1.64 -2.30
CA PHE A 25 -1.20 -1.38 -2.78
C PHE A 25 -1.69 -0.05 -2.19
N ARG A 26 -2.74 0.54 -2.77
CA ARG A 26 -3.32 1.78 -2.22
C ARG A 26 -4.69 1.55 -1.64
N LEU A 27 -5.02 2.44 -0.72
CA LEU A 27 -6.33 2.61 -0.13
C LEU A 27 -6.76 4.07 -0.29
N GLY A 28 -8.05 4.27 -0.52
CA GLY A 28 -8.66 5.59 -0.59
C GLY A 28 -10.00 5.61 0.12
N ASP A 29 -10.36 6.75 0.71
CA ASP A 29 -11.68 6.95 1.30
C ASP A 29 -12.44 8.01 0.49
N LEU A 30 -13.52 7.58 -0.14
CA LEU A 30 -14.44 8.45 -0.87
C LEU A 30 -15.50 9.08 0.05
N ARG A 31 -15.51 8.75 1.34
CA ARG A 31 -16.44 9.36 2.30
C ARG A 31 -16.07 10.82 2.54
N LYS A 32 -17.11 11.64 2.72
CA LYS A 32 -16.95 13.00 3.25
C LYS A 32 -16.60 13.02 4.74
N ARG A 33 -16.83 11.92 5.46
CA ARG A 33 -16.62 11.77 6.90
C ARG A 33 -15.36 10.95 7.14
N LYS A 34 -14.57 11.34 8.13
CA LYS A 34 -13.29 10.72 8.43
C LYS A 34 -13.48 9.40 9.18
N LEU A 35 -12.53 8.50 8.97
CA LEU A 35 -12.37 7.32 9.80
C LEU A 35 -11.37 7.61 10.91
N ILE A 36 -11.67 7.11 12.10
CA ILE A 36 -10.83 7.18 13.29
C ILE A 36 -10.41 5.78 13.69
N GLY A 37 -9.20 5.66 14.26
CA GLY A 37 -8.63 4.37 14.69
C GLY A 37 -8.52 3.39 13.53
N VAL A 38 -8.00 3.85 12.39
CA VAL A 38 -7.86 3.00 11.20
C VAL A 38 -6.66 2.09 11.37
N SER A 39 -6.89 0.79 11.20
CA SER A 39 -5.86 -0.23 11.21
C SER A 39 -5.98 -1.12 9.97
N ILE A 40 -4.84 -1.51 9.41
CA ILE A 40 -4.77 -2.34 8.20
C ILE A 40 -4.00 -3.62 8.51
N SER A 41 -4.53 -4.74 8.05
CA SER A 41 -3.86 -6.03 8.12
C SER A 41 -3.85 -6.70 6.74
N ALA A 42 -2.82 -7.51 6.51
CA ALA A 42 -2.74 -8.38 5.34
C ALA A 42 -2.35 -9.78 5.75
N ILE A 43 -3.02 -10.77 5.18
CA ILE A 43 -2.79 -12.19 5.42
C ILE A 43 -2.50 -12.86 4.08
N LEU A 44 -1.33 -13.46 3.96
CA LEU A 44 -0.99 -14.37 2.88
C LEU A 44 -1.60 -15.75 3.15
N ILE A 45 -2.41 -16.24 2.22
CA ILE A 45 -3.00 -17.57 2.25
C ILE A 45 -2.35 -18.40 1.16
N ARG A 46 -1.64 -19.47 1.54
CA ARG A 46 -1.03 -20.42 0.57
C ARG A 46 -0.89 -21.82 1.14
N THR A 47 -0.65 -22.80 0.26
CA THR A 47 -0.24 -24.14 0.72
C THR A 47 1.18 -24.08 1.27
N LYS A 48 1.41 -24.57 2.48
CA LYS A 48 2.73 -24.65 3.13
C LYS A 48 3.08 -26.10 3.43
N ARG A 49 4.36 -26.45 3.30
CA ARG A 49 4.89 -27.73 3.82
C ARG A 49 5.73 -27.48 5.05
N THR A 50 5.50 -28.23 6.12
CA THR A 50 6.31 -28.15 7.35
C THR A 50 7.66 -28.84 7.16
N ARG A 51 8.58 -28.66 8.12
CA ARG A 51 9.89 -29.34 8.10
C ARG A 51 9.76 -30.85 8.25
N GLU A 52 8.68 -31.29 8.92
CA GLU A 52 8.30 -32.68 9.14
C GLU A 52 7.63 -33.30 7.90
N GLY A 53 7.34 -32.50 6.87
CA GLY A 53 6.76 -32.94 5.60
C GLY A 53 5.22 -32.90 5.55
N GLU A 54 4.55 -32.39 6.59
CA GLU A 54 3.10 -32.20 6.62
C GLU A 54 2.69 -31.11 5.64
N ARG A 55 1.61 -31.34 4.89
CA ARG A 55 1.01 -30.37 3.98
C ARG A 55 -0.12 -29.64 4.69
N LEU A 56 0.04 -28.32 4.84
CA LEU A 56 -0.96 -27.42 5.39
C LEU A 56 -1.60 -26.64 4.23
N ASP A 57 -2.82 -27.00 3.87
CA ASP A 57 -3.61 -26.24 2.90
C ASP A 57 -4.14 -24.96 3.55
N ASN A 58 -4.21 -23.87 2.76
CA ASN A 58 -4.71 -22.55 3.22
C ASN A 58 -4.01 -22.01 4.47
N TYR A 59 -2.69 -22.21 4.58
CA TYR A 59 -1.93 -21.71 5.71
C TYR A 59 -1.85 -20.18 5.66
N GLU A 60 -2.31 -19.54 6.73
CA GLU A 60 -2.34 -18.09 6.89
C GLU A 60 -1.01 -17.58 7.47
N THR A 61 -0.41 -16.60 6.81
CA THR A 61 0.81 -15.92 7.26
C THR A 61 0.57 -14.42 7.26
N PRO A 62 0.60 -13.73 8.41
CA PRO A 62 0.51 -12.28 8.46
C PRO A 62 1.65 -11.62 7.70
N LEU A 63 1.36 -10.52 7.00
CA LEU A 63 2.37 -9.66 6.38
C LEU A 63 2.54 -8.40 7.23
N GLU A 64 3.78 -8.00 7.48
CA GLU A 64 4.07 -6.72 8.13
C GLU A 64 3.79 -5.57 7.15
N LEU A 65 3.00 -4.60 7.58
CA LEU A 65 2.58 -3.47 6.77
C LEU A 65 3.08 -2.16 7.37
N GLN A 66 3.48 -1.25 6.48
CA GLN A 66 3.95 0.09 6.82
C GLN A 66 3.30 1.11 5.88
N CYS A 67 3.15 2.34 6.35
CA CYS A 67 2.59 3.45 5.59
C CYS A 67 3.25 4.77 6.01
N ASP A 68 3.98 5.43 5.11
CA ASP A 68 4.68 6.70 5.38
C ASP A 68 5.45 6.70 6.72
N ASP A 69 6.30 5.69 6.95
CA ASP A 69 7.06 5.40 8.19
C ASP A 69 6.24 5.01 9.44
N MET A 70 4.92 4.98 9.34
CA MET A 70 4.02 4.44 10.36
C MET A 70 3.86 2.92 10.17
N GLY A 71 3.41 2.24 11.23
CA GLY A 71 3.03 0.83 11.16
C GLY A 71 1.67 0.61 10.46
N SER A 72 0.93 -0.39 10.91
CA SER A 72 -0.42 -0.72 10.40
C SER A 72 -1.52 0.26 10.82
N ASP A 73 -1.28 1.03 11.88
CA ASP A 73 -2.21 2.03 12.38
C ASP A 73 -1.93 3.37 11.69
N ILE A 74 -2.88 3.79 10.85
CA ILE A 74 -2.66 4.89 9.92
C ILE A 74 -3.56 6.08 10.20
N PHE A 75 -3.04 7.26 9.92
CA PHE A 75 -3.84 8.48 9.87
C PHE A 75 -4.43 8.65 8.47
N PHE A 76 -5.58 8.02 8.24
CA PHE A 76 -6.19 7.91 6.91
C PHE A 76 -6.89 9.20 6.44
N LEU A 77 -6.10 10.21 6.10
CA LEU A 77 -6.60 11.54 5.68
C LEU A 77 -6.73 11.68 4.16
N TRP A 78 -5.87 11.01 3.41
CA TRP A 78 -5.82 11.02 1.95
C TRP A 78 -5.49 9.62 1.43
N PRO A 79 -5.56 9.36 0.11
CA PRO A 79 -5.17 8.07 -0.43
C PRO A 79 -3.74 7.70 -0.08
N MET A 80 -3.55 6.59 0.64
CA MET A 80 -2.24 6.17 1.13
C MET A 80 -1.76 4.93 0.38
N THR A 81 -0.45 4.80 0.24
CA THR A 81 0.19 3.58 -0.27
C THR A 81 0.67 2.77 0.92
N VAL A 82 0.17 1.54 1.04
CA VAL A 82 0.65 0.58 2.03
C VAL A 82 1.76 -0.25 1.43
N VAL A 83 2.77 -0.49 2.24
CA VAL A 83 4.02 -1.12 1.85
C VAL A 83 4.27 -2.34 2.74
N HIS A 84 4.50 -3.49 2.12
CA HIS A 84 5.15 -4.63 2.76
C HIS A 84 6.58 -4.73 2.22
N LYS A 85 7.56 -4.52 3.10
CA LYS A 85 8.97 -4.71 2.76
C LYS A 85 9.25 -6.21 2.62
N ILE A 86 9.87 -6.60 1.52
CA ILE A 86 10.25 -7.99 1.25
C ILE A 86 11.67 -8.20 1.79
N ASP A 87 11.79 -8.21 3.12
CA ASP A 87 13.03 -8.49 3.84
C ASP A 87 13.17 -9.98 4.19
N ALA A 88 14.20 -10.33 4.96
CA ALA A 88 14.52 -11.72 5.32
C ALA A 88 13.38 -12.46 6.07
N ASP A 89 12.49 -11.73 6.75
CA ASP A 89 11.36 -12.31 7.49
C ASP A 89 10.11 -12.42 6.60
N SER A 90 10.10 -11.78 5.43
CA SER A 90 9.00 -11.85 4.46
C SER A 90 8.84 -13.25 3.87
N PRO A 91 7.59 -13.75 3.72
CA PRO A 91 7.33 -15.02 3.03
C PRO A 91 7.65 -14.99 1.53
N PHE A 92 7.94 -13.81 0.98
CA PHE A 92 8.29 -13.58 -0.43
C PHE A 92 9.80 -13.38 -0.66
N TYR A 93 10.63 -13.39 0.39
CA TYR A 93 12.06 -13.05 0.33
C TYR A 93 12.86 -13.79 -0.74
N ASN A 94 12.54 -15.08 -0.96
CA ASN A 94 13.22 -15.97 -1.89
C ASN A 94 12.49 -16.13 -3.23
N LEU A 95 11.49 -15.29 -3.53
CA LEU A 95 10.73 -15.37 -4.77
C LEU A 95 11.22 -14.32 -5.77
N SER A 96 11.68 -14.80 -6.92
CA SER A 96 11.94 -13.97 -8.10
C SER A 96 10.63 -13.56 -8.80
N ALA A 97 10.73 -12.60 -9.73
CA ALA A 97 9.60 -12.15 -10.54
C ALA A 97 8.91 -13.32 -11.27
N SER A 98 9.68 -14.25 -11.83
CA SER A 98 9.14 -15.41 -12.54
C SER A 98 8.47 -16.41 -11.61
N GLN A 99 9.00 -16.62 -10.41
CA GLN A 99 8.42 -17.53 -9.43
C GLN A 99 7.14 -16.96 -8.84
N MET A 100 7.09 -15.65 -8.57
CA MET A 100 5.90 -14.97 -8.07
C MET A 100 4.68 -15.23 -8.96
N LEU A 101 4.85 -15.16 -10.29
CA LEU A 101 3.78 -15.41 -11.27
C LEU A 101 3.28 -16.85 -11.32
N ASN A 102 4.13 -17.82 -10.92
CA ASN A 102 3.80 -19.25 -10.95
C ASN A 102 3.33 -19.79 -9.60
N GLU A 103 3.40 -18.97 -8.56
CA GLU A 103 2.95 -19.35 -7.23
C GLU A 103 1.43 -19.27 -7.09
N ASN A 104 0.87 -20.14 -6.26
CA ASN A 104 -0.56 -20.18 -5.97
C ASN A 104 -0.80 -19.67 -4.55
N PHE A 105 -1.12 -18.39 -4.45
CA PHE A 105 -1.48 -17.75 -3.19
C PHE A 105 -2.50 -16.64 -3.41
N GLU A 106 -3.10 -16.22 -2.31
CA GLU A 106 -3.96 -15.04 -2.23
C GLU A 106 -3.51 -14.18 -1.05
N ILE A 107 -3.45 -12.86 -1.23
CA ILE A 107 -3.22 -11.91 -0.14
C ILE A 107 -4.54 -11.26 0.17
N VAL A 108 -5.08 -11.50 1.36
CA VAL A 108 -6.30 -10.85 1.84
C VAL A 108 -5.93 -9.63 2.66
N VAL A 109 -6.41 -8.46 2.24
CA VAL A 109 -6.20 -7.19 2.93
C VAL A 109 -7.50 -6.80 3.63
N THR A 110 -7.39 -6.40 4.88
CA THR A 110 -8.52 -5.90 5.68
C THR A 110 -8.18 -4.54 6.27
N LEU A 111 -9.08 -3.57 6.08
CA LEU A 111 -9.07 -2.29 6.76
C LEU A 111 -10.21 -2.26 7.78
N GLU A 112 -9.88 -1.88 9.00
CA GLU A 112 -10.83 -1.68 10.09
C GLU A 112 -10.72 -0.25 10.60
N GLY A 113 -11.84 0.33 11.01
CA GLY A 113 -11.87 1.66 11.60
C GLY A 113 -13.28 2.04 12.04
N SER A 114 -13.45 3.21 12.64
CA SER A 114 -14.76 3.71 13.06
C SER A 114 -15.08 5.03 12.40
N ILE A 115 -16.35 5.26 12.05
CA ILE A 115 -16.79 6.54 11.47
C ILE A 115 -16.82 7.60 12.58
N GLU A 116 -16.06 8.69 12.41
CA GLU A 116 -15.88 9.74 13.43
C GLU A 116 -17.20 10.27 13.99
N SER A 117 -18.19 10.51 13.13
CA SER A 117 -19.47 11.12 13.52
C SER A 117 -20.44 10.20 14.25
N THR A 118 -20.32 8.88 14.09
CA THR A 118 -21.30 7.91 14.63
C THR A 118 -20.67 6.91 15.59
N GLY A 119 -19.34 6.80 15.62
CA GLY A 119 -18.63 5.73 16.34
C GLY A 119 -18.89 4.33 15.78
N GLN A 120 -19.58 4.20 14.64
CA GLN A 120 -19.89 2.89 14.07
C GLN A 120 -18.67 2.29 13.40
N GLY A 121 -18.35 1.05 13.77
CA GLY A 121 -17.29 0.26 13.15
C GLY A 121 -17.55 0.02 11.65
N THR A 122 -16.49 0.13 10.87
CA THR A 122 -16.45 -0.12 9.43
C THR A 122 -15.34 -1.13 9.15
N ASN A 123 -15.61 -2.04 8.24
CA ASN A 123 -14.65 -3.02 7.76
C ASN A 123 -14.72 -3.02 6.23
N ALA A 124 -13.56 -2.99 5.58
CA ALA A 124 -13.43 -3.12 4.14
C ALA A 124 -12.35 -4.16 3.84
N LYS A 125 -12.58 -4.98 2.80
CA LYS A 125 -11.68 -6.05 2.41
C LYS A 125 -11.43 -6.02 0.91
N THR A 126 -10.24 -6.46 0.52
CA THR A 126 -9.89 -6.82 -0.85
C THR A 126 -8.97 -8.03 -0.81
N SER A 127 -8.74 -8.65 -1.97
CA SER A 127 -7.68 -9.63 -2.10
C SER A 127 -6.90 -9.45 -3.40
N TYR A 128 -5.69 -9.99 -3.41
CA TYR A 128 -4.81 -10.02 -4.57
C TYR A 128 -4.31 -11.44 -4.80
N LEU A 129 -4.61 -11.98 -5.97
CA LEU A 129 -3.99 -13.20 -6.48
C LEU A 129 -2.56 -12.92 -6.96
N SER A 130 -1.76 -13.97 -7.10
CA SER A 130 -0.39 -13.86 -7.63
C SER A 130 -0.33 -13.18 -9.01
N CYS A 131 -1.32 -13.42 -9.87
CA CYS A 131 -1.43 -12.79 -11.19
C CYS A 131 -1.87 -11.31 -11.16
N GLU A 132 -2.38 -10.83 -10.03
CA GLU A 132 -2.81 -9.42 -9.84
C GLU A 132 -1.69 -8.55 -9.26
N ILE A 133 -0.53 -9.14 -8.98
CA ILE A 133 0.67 -8.46 -8.49
C ILE A 133 1.60 -8.15 -9.67
N LEU A 134 1.77 -6.86 -9.96
CA LEU A 134 2.54 -6.40 -11.11
C LEU A 134 3.97 -6.03 -10.70
N TRP A 135 4.93 -6.86 -11.11
CA TRP A 135 6.36 -6.64 -10.86
C TRP A 135 6.94 -5.54 -11.76
N GLY A 136 7.83 -4.72 -11.21
CA GLY A 136 8.49 -3.62 -11.92
C GLY A 136 7.59 -2.42 -12.19
N GLN A 137 6.48 -2.31 -11.47
CA GLN A 137 5.57 -1.17 -11.56
C GLN A 137 5.51 -0.43 -10.23
N LYS A 138 5.31 0.88 -10.29
CA LYS A 138 4.95 1.69 -9.14
C LYS A 138 3.73 2.53 -9.47
N PHE A 139 3.02 2.95 -8.44
CA PHE A 139 1.89 3.84 -8.64
C PHE A 139 2.33 5.28 -8.90
N VAL A 140 1.66 5.95 -9.85
CA VAL A 140 1.88 7.37 -10.17
C VAL A 140 1.38 8.24 -9.02
N ASN A 141 2.10 9.32 -8.69
CA ASN A 141 1.66 10.27 -7.67
C ASN A 141 0.29 10.87 -8.04
N LEU A 142 -0.67 10.78 -7.12
CA LEU A 142 -2.04 11.27 -7.29
C LEU A 142 -2.34 12.54 -6.48
N VAL A 143 -1.47 12.91 -5.54
CA VAL A 143 -1.62 14.11 -4.71
C VAL A 143 -0.74 15.22 -5.27
N SER A 144 -1.33 16.37 -5.51
CA SER A 144 -0.63 17.55 -6.02
C SER A 144 -1.10 18.82 -5.31
N PHE A 145 -0.23 19.82 -5.22
CA PHE A 145 -0.61 21.12 -4.70
C PHE A 145 -1.26 21.96 -5.80
N ASN A 146 -2.48 22.44 -5.56
CA ASN A 146 -3.18 23.33 -6.46
C ASN A 146 -2.93 24.78 -6.07
N GLU A 147 -2.10 25.48 -6.85
CA GLU A 147 -1.74 26.89 -6.59
C GLU A 147 -2.93 27.85 -6.62
N LYS A 148 -3.98 27.56 -7.42
CA LYS A 148 -5.16 28.44 -7.51
C LYS A 148 -6.03 28.36 -6.26
N HIS A 149 -6.16 27.17 -5.69
CA HIS A 149 -6.96 26.93 -4.50
C HIS A 149 -6.15 26.95 -3.20
N GLN A 150 -4.81 27.08 -3.30
CA GLN A 150 -3.87 27.04 -2.18
C GLN A 150 -4.13 25.82 -1.29
N SER A 151 -4.20 24.64 -1.90
CA SER A 151 -4.47 23.39 -1.19
C SER A 151 -4.00 22.15 -1.94
N TYR A 152 -3.78 21.07 -1.20
CA TYR A 152 -3.54 19.76 -1.80
C TYR A 152 -4.83 19.13 -2.32
N GLU A 153 -4.73 18.50 -3.49
CA GLU A 153 -5.81 17.80 -4.15
C GLU A 153 -5.35 16.40 -4.55
N ALA A 154 -6.16 15.39 -4.23
CA ALA A 154 -6.01 14.02 -4.67
C ALA A 154 -6.83 13.80 -5.95
N ASP A 155 -6.19 13.43 -7.05
CA ASP A 155 -6.85 13.07 -8.31
C ASP A 155 -7.07 11.56 -8.39
N PHE A 156 -8.29 11.12 -8.03
CA PHE A 156 -8.65 9.70 -8.02
C PHE A 156 -8.67 9.06 -9.42
N LYS A 157 -8.59 9.83 -10.52
CA LYS A 157 -8.38 9.26 -11.86
C LYS A 157 -7.00 8.62 -11.99
N LEU A 158 -6.06 9.00 -11.12
CA LEU A 158 -4.71 8.44 -11.06
C LEU A 158 -4.57 7.33 -10.01
N PHE A 159 -5.66 6.96 -9.32
CA PHE A 159 -5.61 6.04 -8.18
C PHE A 159 -5.00 4.69 -8.54
N ASP A 160 -5.50 4.06 -9.61
CA ASP A 160 -4.97 2.81 -10.18
C ASP A 160 -3.88 3.04 -11.24
N LYS A 161 -3.45 4.29 -11.49
CA LYS A 161 -2.48 4.55 -12.55
C LYS A 161 -1.08 4.15 -12.08
N MET A 162 -0.42 3.34 -12.90
CA MET A 162 0.90 2.79 -12.64
C MET A 162 1.87 3.16 -13.76
N GLU A 163 3.16 3.15 -13.45
CA GLU A 163 4.24 3.33 -14.42
C GLU A 163 5.35 2.30 -14.18
N TRP A 164 6.03 1.93 -15.26
CA TRP A 164 7.17 1.01 -15.20
C TRP A 164 8.37 1.69 -14.55
N VAL A 165 9.07 0.92 -13.73
CA VAL A 165 10.33 1.32 -13.10
C VAL A 165 11.35 0.21 -13.20
N GLU A 166 12.62 0.60 -13.23
CA GLU A 166 13.71 -0.35 -13.16
C GLU A 166 13.63 -1.10 -11.83
N THR A 167 13.50 -2.42 -11.90
CA THR A 167 13.38 -3.30 -10.75
C THR A 167 14.03 -4.63 -11.11
N PRO A 168 14.88 -5.19 -10.24
CA PRO A 168 15.52 -6.47 -10.51
C PRO A 168 14.48 -7.58 -10.68
N PHE A 169 14.75 -8.54 -11.57
CA PHE A 169 13.89 -9.72 -11.75
C PHE A 169 14.24 -10.85 -10.77
N CYS A 170 15.36 -10.75 -10.06
CA CYS A 170 15.76 -11.70 -9.03
C CYS A 170 14.94 -11.50 -7.74
N SER A 171 15.07 -12.46 -6.83
CA SER A 171 14.47 -12.37 -5.49
C SER A 171 15.15 -11.30 -4.63
N ALA A 172 14.49 -10.89 -3.54
CA ALA A 172 15.07 -9.96 -2.58
C ALA A 172 16.38 -10.49 -1.98
N ALA A 173 16.42 -11.79 -1.65
CA ALA A 173 17.61 -12.46 -1.16
C ALA A 173 18.80 -12.38 -2.12
N GLU A 174 18.55 -12.62 -3.42
CA GLU A 174 19.59 -12.55 -4.45
C GLU A 174 20.05 -11.10 -4.69
N TYR A 175 19.13 -10.14 -4.67
CA TYR A 175 19.44 -8.73 -4.83
C TYR A 175 20.32 -8.21 -3.67
N GLU A 176 19.98 -8.55 -2.42
CA GLU A 176 20.77 -8.19 -1.25
C GLU A 176 22.17 -8.83 -1.26
N ALA A 177 22.27 -10.09 -1.72
CA ALA A 177 23.56 -10.77 -1.84
C ALA A 177 24.49 -10.06 -2.83
N GLN A 178 23.98 -9.62 -3.99
CA GLN A 178 24.75 -8.90 -5.01
C GLN A 178 25.25 -7.55 -4.49
N GLY A 179 24.41 -6.78 -3.78
CA GLY A 179 24.81 -5.51 -3.17
C GLY A 179 25.92 -5.66 -2.12
N ASN A 180 25.92 -6.77 -1.37
CA ASN A 180 26.97 -7.05 -0.39
C ASN A 180 28.32 -7.39 -1.04
N GLU A 181 28.32 -8.09 -2.17
CA GLU A 181 29.56 -8.40 -2.91
C GLU A 181 30.24 -7.13 -3.46
N GLU A 182 29.46 -6.22 -4.05
CA GLU A 182 29.99 -4.95 -4.57
C GLU A 182 30.57 -4.05 -3.47
N ASN A 183 29.90 -4.00 -2.30
CA ASN A 183 30.37 -3.24 -1.16
C ASN A 183 31.67 -3.82 -0.56
N ASN A 184 31.83 -5.15 -0.58
CA ASN A 184 33.03 -5.82 -0.07
C ASN A 184 34.23 -5.67 -1.03
N THR A 185 33.98 -5.55 -2.33
CA THR A 185 35.03 -5.15 -3.29
C THR A 185 35.50 -3.71 -3.10
N LYS A 186 34.59 -2.77 -2.77
CA LYS A 186 34.94 -1.35 -2.56
C LYS A 186 35.71 -1.09 -1.26
N THR A 187 35.51 -1.88 -0.19
CA THR A 187 36.26 -1.76 1.07
C THR A 187 37.70 -2.28 0.97
N THR A 188 38.06 -3.01 -0.08
CA THR A 188 39.43 -3.54 -0.27
C THR A 188 40.34 -2.58 -1.09
N GLU A 189 39.78 -1.57 -1.75
CA GLU A 189 40.53 -0.57 -2.54
C GLU A 189 41.01 0.66 -1.74
N GLY A 190 40.90 0.63 -0.40
CA GLY A 190 41.38 1.68 0.49
C GLY A 190 42.89 1.70 0.75
N ASN A 191 43.70 0.86 0.10
CA ASN A 191 45.16 0.93 0.24
C ASN A 191 45.95 0.23 -0.89
N SER A 192 45.92 0.77 -2.11
CA SER A 192 47.11 0.77 -3.00
C SER A 192 46.83 1.58 -4.26
N ILE A 193 47.62 2.64 -4.47
CA ILE A 193 47.74 3.28 -5.78
C ILE A 193 48.67 2.41 -6.61
N THR A 194 48.16 1.78 -7.67
CA THR A 194 48.98 1.42 -8.83
C THR A 194 48.19 1.61 -10.12
N TYR A 195 48.65 2.55 -10.95
CA TYR A 195 48.28 2.64 -12.36
C TYR A 195 48.94 1.50 -13.13
N THR A 196 48.16 0.74 -13.91
CA THR A 196 48.63 0.17 -15.17
C THR A 196 47.49 0.04 -16.18
N ASP A 197 47.72 0.69 -17.30
CA ASP A 197 46.95 0.72 -18.54
C ASP A 197 47.10 -0.60 -19.34
N SER A 198 46.18 -0.81 -20.30
CA SER A 198 46.24 -1.71 -21.47
C SER A 198 45.61 -3.12 -21.35
N THR A 199 44.40 -3.30 -21.89
CA THR A 199 44.14 -3.86 -23.25
C THR A 199 42.72 -4.43 -23.40
N LYS A 200 42.13 -4.13 -24.56
CA LYS A 200 40.79 -4.51 -25.04
C LYS A 200 40.62 -6.01 -25.27
N LYS A 201 39.37 -6.50 -25.17
CA LYS A 201 38.78 -7.37 -26.21
C LYS A 201 37.24 -7.40 -26.15
N GLU A 202 36.64 -6.81 -27.17
CA GLU A 202 35.25 -7.01 -27.58
C GLU A 202 35.05 -8.47 -28.03
N LYS A 203 33.86 -9.01 -27.75
CA LYS A 203 33.23 -10.03 -28.59
C LYS A 203 31.72 -9.80 -28.61
N GLU A 204 31.24 -9.30 -29.73
CA GLU A 204 29.88 -9.53 -30.21
C GLU A 204 29.71 -11.03 -30.48
N ASP A 205 28.56 -11.59 -30.09
CA ASP A 205 27.99 -12.75 -30.77
C ASP A 205 26.49 -12.49 -30.95
N THR A 206 26.12 -12.23 -32.21
CA THR A 206 24.75 -12.25 -32.71
C THR A 206 24.39 -13.68 -33.09
N LEU A 207 23.23 -14.18 -32.69
CA LEU A 207 22.53 -15.22 -33.46
C LEU A 207 21.01 -15.12 -33.26
N GLN A 208 20.34 -14.96 -34.39
CA GLN A 208 18.90 -14.87 -34.64
C GLN A 208 18.18 -16.19 -34.37
N CYS A 209 16.88 -16.12 -34.06
CA CYS A 209 15.94 -17.20 -34.33
C CYS A 209 14.85 -16.74 -35.31
N ASN A 210 14.68 -17.56 -36.35
CA ASN A 210 13.83 -17.36 -37.52
C ASN A 210 12.35 -17.52 -37.20
N GLY A 211 11.51 -16.77 -37.91
CA GLY A 211 10.06 -16.91 -37.85
C GLY A 211 9.54 -18.16 -38.57
N VAL A 212 8.40 -18.68 -38.10
CA VAL A 212 7.39 -19.39 -38.88
C VAL A 212 5.99 -19.16 -38.27
N ALA A 213 5.11 -18.63 -39.13
CA ALA A 213 3.64 -18.74 -39.24
C ALA A 213 2.67 -18.27 -38.13
N GLU A 214 1.85 -17.30 -38.52
CA GLU A 214 0.51 -16.98 -38.03
C GLU A 214 -0.53 -18.08 -38.37
N ASP A 215 -1.71 -17.93 -37.77
CA ASP A 215 -2.99 -18.66 -37.93
C ASP A 215 -3.23 -19.96 -37.14
N THR A 216 -3.99 -19.84 -36.05
CA THR A 216 -5.39 -20.33 -36.01
C THR A 216 -6.16 -19.76 -34.81
N VAL A 217 -7.08 -18.84 -35.10
CA VAL A 217 -8.06 -18.30 -34.14
C VAL A 217 -9.19 -19.31 -33.96
N ALA A 218 -9.32 -19.87 -32.76
CA ALA A 218 -10.55 -20.54 -32.33
C ALA A 218 -11.44 -19.51 -31.62
N LYS A 219 -12.34 -18.88 -32.40
CA LYS A 219 -13.56 -18.27 -31.87
C LYS A 219 -14.42 -19.38 -31.28
N HIS A 220 -14.90 -19.27 -30.05
CA HIS A 220 -16.24 -19.70 -29.62
C HIS A 220 -16.53 -19.21 -28.19
N GLY A 221 -17.52 -18.32 -28.07
CA GLY A 221 -18.41 -18.20 -26.91
C GLY A 221 -17.94 -17.31 -25.75
N ASN A 222 -18.38 -16.05 -25.74
CA ASN A 222 -18.98 -15.42 -24.55
C ASN A 222 -19.70 -14.09 -24.89
N GLU A 223 -20.65 -14.14 -25.85
CA GLU A 223 -21.58 -13.01 -26.09
C GLU A 223 -22.67 -12.87 -25.00
N PHE A 224 -22.64 -13.72 -23.96
CA PHE A 224 -23.61 -13.69 -22.87
C PHE A 224 -23.09 -12.99 -21.60
N GLU A 225 -21.78 -12.80 -21.44
CA GLU A 225 -21.19 -12.15 -20.25
C GLU A 225 -20.90 -10.65 -20.45
N GLU A 226 -20.60 -10.20 -21.67
CA GLU A 226 -20.39 -8.76 -21.95
C GLU A 226 -21.66 -7.93 -21.74
N HIS A 227 -22.84 -8.52 -21.99
CA HIS A 227 -24.10 -7.80 -21.91
C HIS A 227 -24.56 -7.57 -20.45
N GLU A 228 -24.18 -8.45 -19.51
CA GLU A 228 -24.47 -8.29 -18.07
C GLU A 228 -23.45 -7.38 -17.37
N LEU A 229 -22.17 -7.41 -17.79
CA LEU A 229 -21.13 -6.47 -17.33
C LEU A 229 -21.40 -5.03 -17.81
N SER A 230 -21.95 -4.86 -19.02
CA SER A 230 -22.35 -3.54 -19.53
C SER A 230 -23.54 -2.94 -18.78
N LYS A 231 -24.46 -3.78 -18.27
CA LYS A 231 -25.61 -3.33 -17.47
C LYS A 231 -25.21 -2.92 -16.05
N ALA A 232 -24.23 -3.60 -15.44
CA ALA A 232 -23.65 -3.16 -14.17
C ALA A 232 -22.95 -1.78 -14.28
N HIS A 233 -22.43 -1.46 -15.47
CA HIS A 233 -21.86 -0.13 -15.78
C HIS A 233 -22.93 0.95 -16.02
N GLN A 234 -24.20 0.59 -16.20
CA GLN A 234 -25.25 1.54 -16.59
C GLN A 234 -26.21 1.91 -15.44
N GLU A 235 -26.20 1.15 -14.33
CA GLU A 235 -27.00 1.44 -13.13
C GLU A 235 -26.19 2.06 -11.97
N SER A 236 -24.87 2.24 -12.13
CA SER A 236 -24.06 3.11 -11.27
C SER A 236 -23.98 4.49 -11.91
N GLY A 237 -24.96 5.34 -11.61
CA GLY A 237 -25.08 6.69 -12.18
C GLY A 237 -23.77 7.48 -12.13
N ASP A 238 -23.56 8.29 -13.16
CA ASP A 238 -22.52 9.30 -13.35
C ASP A 238 -22.08 10.01 -12.05
N TRP A 239 -21.14 9.41 -11.32
CA TRP A 239 -20.30 10.11 -10.36
C TRP A 239 -18.89 10.10 -10.95
N GLU A 240 -18.53 11.15 -11.69
CA GLU A 240 -17.16 11.33 -12.16
C GLU A 240 -16.20 11.26 -10.96
N TYR A 241 -15.23 10.33 -11.01
CA TYR A 241 -14.05 10.36 -10.15
C TYR A 241 -13.39 11.73 -10.25
N GLY A 242 -13.70 12.61 -9.30
CA GLY A 242 -13.28 14.01 -9.28
C GLY A 242 -12.06 14.23 -8.38
N LYS A 243 -11.41 15.39 -8.52
CA LYS A 243 -10.36 15.82 -7.61
C LYS A 243 -10.96 16.07 -6.21
N GLN A 244 -10.39 15.44 -5.19
CA GLN A 244 -10.78 15.66 -3.80
C GLN A 244 -9.77 16.57 -3.11
N ARG A 245 -10.24 17.69 -2.57
CA ARG A 245 -9.42 18.59 -1.76
C ARG A 245 -9.11 17.93 -0.41
N ILE A 246 -7.84 17.92 -0.02
CA ILE A 246 -7.41 17.45 1.29
C ILE A 246 -7.73 18.56 2.32
N PRO A 247 -8.44 18.26 3.41
CA PRO A 247 -8.83 19.27 4.38
C PRO A 247 -7.60 19.81 5.15
N VAL A 248 -7.54 21.13 5.29
CA VAL A 248 -6.57 21.80 6.17
C VAL A 248 -7.18 21.85 7.57
N TYR A 249 -6.49 21.29 8.56
CA TYR A 249 -6.86 21.50 9.96
C TYR A 249 -6.37 22.90 10.36
N GLN A 250 -7.29 23.81 10.65
CA GLN A 250 -6.97 25.00 11.42
C GLN A 250 -7.08 24.63 12.89
N ASP A 251 -6.08 24.98 13.68
CA ASP A 251 -6.08 24.79 15.14
C ASP A 251 -7.36 25.39 15.71
N VAL A 252 -8.26 24.53 16.19
CA VAL A 252 -9.31 24.97 17.11
C VAL A 252 -8.63 25.00 18.48
N ILE A 253 -8.06 26.15 18.81
CA ILE A 253 -7.69 26.46 20.18
C ILE A 253 -9.00 26.44 20.97
N TYR A 254 -9.16 25.47 21.87
CA TYR A 254 -10.16 25.59 22.91
C TYR A 254 -9.73 26.80 23.76
N GLU A 255 -10.47 27.90 23.67
CA GLU A 255 -10.40 28.93 24.70
C GLU A 255 -10.86 28.25 25.99
N GLU A 256 -9.95 28.15 26.96
CA GLU A 256 -10.32 27.77 28.33
C GLU A 256 -11.27 28.86 28.83
N ASP A 257 -12.55 28.55 28.97
CA ASP A 257 -13.47 29.41 29.70
C ASP A 257 -12.96 29.50 31.16
N GLU A 258 -12.26 30.57 31.48
CA GLU A 258 -12.03 31.00 32.86
C GLU A 258 -13.41 31.24 33.50
N CYS A 259 -13.88 30.28 34.29
CA CYS A 259 -15.01 30.50 35.17
C CYS A 259 -14.57 31.47 36.28
N GLU A 260 -14.84 32.75 36.10
CA GLU A 260 -14.75 33.78 37.13
C GLU A 260 -15.62 33.40 38.33
N ASP A 261 -14.98 33.36 39.50
CA ASP A 261 -15.63 33.33 40.81
C ASP A 261 -16.57 34.54 40.96
N SER A 262 -17.84 34.30 41.31
CA SER A 262 -18.69 35.36 41.87
C SER A 262 -19.54 34.82 43.03
N ASP A 263 -19.29 35.45 44.17
CA ASP A 263 -19.70 35.17 45.54
C ASP A 263 -21.17 35.51 45.89
N GLU A 264 -21.57 35.04 47.07
CA GLU A 264 -22.59 35.57 48.00
C GLU A 264 -24.10 35.29 47.81
N ARG A 265 -24.67 34.51 48.76
CA ARG A 265 -25.52 35.04 49.85
C ARG A 265 -26.10 33.95 50.77
N ALA A 266 -25.83 34.06 52.08
CA ALA A 266 -26.85 34.00 53.12
C ALA A 266 -26.26 34.39 54.50
N ASP A 267 -26.68 35.55 54.99
CA ASP A 267 -26.50 36.03 56.37
C ASP A 267 -27.21 35.13 57.40
N THR A 268 -26.57 34.84 58.54
CA THR A 268 -27.17 34.95 59.89
C THR A 268 -26.09 34.80 61.00
N PRO A 269 -26.08 35.64 62.07
CA PRO A 269 -25.05 35.65 63.14
C PRO A 269 -25.58 35.08 64.50
N PRO A 270 -24.87 35.19 65.64
CA PRO A 270 -23.57 34.60 66.01
C PRO A 270 -23.64 33.69 67.30
N PHE A 271 -22.63 32.82 67.46
CA PHE A 271 -21.98 32.21 68.66
C PHE A 271 -22.64 32.26 70.09
N PRO A 272 -22.44 31.25 71.00
CA PRO A 272 -21.09 30.90 71.49
C PRO A 272 -20.76 29.43 71.88
N VAL A 273 -19.47 29.12 71.67
CA VAL A 273 -18.47 28.37 72.46
C VAL A 273 -18.95 27.45 73.60
N THR A 274 -18.54 26.17 73.57
CA THR A 274 -17.81 25.48 74.66
C THR A 274 -17.12 24.19 74.16
N TRP A 275 -15.90 23.98 74.64
CA TRP A 275 -15.13 22.72 74.53
C TRP A 275 -15.53 21.76 75.66
N VAL A 276 -15.73 20.48 75.36
CA VAL A 276 -15.16 19.30 76.05
C VAL A 276 -15.11 18.15 75.05
#